data_AF-A0A4R0QPJ8-F1
#
_entry.id   AF-A0A4R0QPJ8-F1
#
_cell.length_a   1.000
_cell.length_b   1.000
_cell.length_c   1.000
_cell.angle_alpha   90.00
_cell.angle_beta   90.00
_cell.angle_gamma   90.00
#
_symmetry.space_group_name_H-M   'P 1'
#
loop_
_entity.id
_entity.type
_entity.pdbx_description
1 polymer ?
#
loop_
_entity_poly.entity_id
_entity_poly.type
_entity_poly.pdbx_seq_one_letter_code
_entity_poly.pdbx_strand_id
1 'polypeptide(L)'
;MQNGSLFKKLFDFSFKEFVTLQIVQYLYVLGIVFAAITALGTMGAAVGAMQYSFWRGVGGLLMGPVVFFLLTLLARLLLEALVATFRIAENTTILVERNERL
;
A
#
# COMPACT_ATOMS: atom_id res chain seq x y z
N MET A 1 11.95 22.65 2.07
CA MET A 1 11.88 21.86 3.31
C MET A 1 10.48 22.02 3.90
N GLN A 2 9.55 21.12 3.58
CA GLN A 2 8.12 21.19 3.97
C GLN A 2 7.71 19.99 4.85
N ASN A 3 8.69 19.21 5.33
CA ASN A 3 8.49 17.90 5.94
C ASN A 3 7.86 17.97 7.34
N GLY A 4 7.93 19.12 8.02
CA GLY A 4 7.35 19.31 9.35
C GLY A 4 5.81 19.31 9.37
N SER A 5 5.16 19.64 8.25
CA SER A 5 3.69 19.69 8.16
C SER A 5 3.06 18.29 8.06
N LEU A 6 3.63 17.39 7.23
CA LEU A 6 3.08 16.06 7.02
C LEU A 6 3.23 15.15 8.25
N PHE A 7 4.39 15.18 8.91
CA PHE A 7 4.60 14.42 10.15
C PHE A 7 3.61 14.88 11.24
N LYS A 8 3.38 16.19 11.37
CA LYS A 8 2.42 16.73 12.33
C LYS A 8 0.98 16.32 12.03
N LYS A 9 0.60 16.24 10.75
CA LYS A 9 -0.72 15.74 10.32
C LYS A 9 -0.87 14.22 10.48
N LEU A 10 0.18 13.44 10.31
CA LEU A 10 0.15 11.98 10.47
C LEU A 10 -0.09 11.56 11.94
N PHE A 11 0.41 12.35 12.89
CA PHE A 11 0.19 12.17 14.33
C PHE A 11 -0.92 13.07 14.88
N ASP A 12 -1.77 13.64 14.02
CA ASP A 12 -2.96 14.36 14.45
C ASP A 12 -4.09 13.36 14.74
N PHE A 13 -4.19 12.95 16.01
CA PHE A 13 -5.21 12.03 16.51
C PHE A 13 -6.65 12.60 16.47
N SER A 14 -6.82 13.86 16.08
CA SER A 14 -8.14 14.49 15.97
C SER A 14 -8.92 14.07 14.71
N PHE A 15 -8.29 13.43 13.71
CA PHE A 15 -8.91 13.00 12.43
C PHE A 15 -9.80 14.05 11.72
N LYS A 16 -9.60 15.35 11.99
CA LYS A 16 -10.46 16.43 11.47
C LYS A 16 -10.33 16.64 9.96
N GLU A 17 -9.19 16.28 9.36
CA GLU A 17 -8.97 16.28 7.92
C GLU A 17 -8.66 14.86 7.42
N PHE A 18 -9.21 14.50 6.27
CA PHE A 18 -8.87 13.24 5.59
C PHE A 18 -7.46 13.30 4.98
N VAL A 19 -6.44 13.09 5.81
CA VAL A 19 -5.01 13.07 5.39
C VAL A 19 -4.70 11.91 4.43
N THR A 20 -5.58 10.90 4.36
CA THR A 20 -5.41 9.68 3.56
C THR A 20 -5.03 9.95 2.10
N LEU A 21 -5.69 10.93 1.45
CA LEU A 21 -5.42 11.26 0.05
C LEU A 21 -4.02 11.87 -0.16
N GLN A 22 -3.47 12.56 0.84
CA GLN A 22 -2.14 13.18 0.80
C GLN A 22 -1.02 12.15 0.98
N ILE A 23 -1.27 11.11 1.78
CA ILE A 23 -0.25 10.12 2.16
C ILE A 23 -0.30 8.83 1.33
N VAL A 24 -1.34 8.61 0.52
CA VAL A 24 -1.53 7.35 -0.22
C VAL A 24 -0.31 6.97 -1.07
N GLN A 25 0.37 7.95 -1.66
CA GLN A 25 1.60 7.71 -2.44
C GLN A 25 2.71 7.09 -1.58
N TYR A 26 2.88 7.55 -0.34
CA TYR A 26 3.88 7.02 0.59
C TYR A 26 3.49 5.64 1.10
N LEU A 27 2.19 5.41 1.35
CA LEU A 27 1.66 4.08 1.69
C LEU A 27 1.91 3.07 0.57
N TYR A 28 1.78 3.48 -0.70
CA TYR A 28 2.05 2.60 -1.83
C TYR A 28 3.53 2.25 -1.94
N VAL A 29 4.42 3.23 -1.81
CA VAL A 29 5.87 3.00 -1.79
C VAL A 29 6.24 2.03 -0.66
N LEU A 30 5.70 2.25 0.54
CA LEU A 30 5.91 1.36 1.68
C LEU A 30 5.40 -0.06 1.39
N GLY A 31 4.23 -0.18 0.77
CA GLY A 31 3.66 -1.47 0.34
C GLY A 31 4.55 -2.22 -0.65
N ILE A 32 5.14 -1.51 -1.63
CA ILE A 32 6.11 -2.10 -2.57
C ILE A 32 7.36 -2.58 -1.84
N VAL A 33 7.88 -1.78 -0.90
CA VAL A 33 9.06 -2.15 -0.11
C VAL A 33 8.79 -3.41 0.70
N PHE A 34 7.63 -3.52 1.35
CA PHE A 34 7.24 -4.73 2.05
C PHE A 34 7.11 -5.93 1.10
N ALA A 35 6.46 -5.76 -0.06
CA ALA A 35 6.36 -6.81 -1.06
C ALA A 35 7.75 -7.29 -1.52
N ALA A 36 8.70 -6.38 -1.73
CA ALA A 36 10.06 -6.70 -2.13
C ALA A 36 10.79 -7.50 -1.03
N ILE A 37 10.69 -7.07 0.23
CA ILE A 37 11.30 -7.78 1.37
C ILE A 37 10.70 -9.19 1.49
N THR A 38 9.38 -9.33 1.41
CA THR A 38 8.72 -10.63 1.46
C THR A 38 9.16 -11.54 0.31
N ALA A 39 9.27 -11.02 -0.91
CA ALA A 39 9.73 -11.77 -2.05
C ALA A 39 11.18 -12.24 -1.90
N LEU A 40 12.08 -11.36 -1.46
CA LEU A 40 13.48 -11.70 -1.18
C LEU A 40 13.58 -12.74 -0.06
N GLY A 41 12.79 -12.60 1.01
CA GLY A 41 12.71 -13.59 2.08
C GLY A 41 12.24 -14.96 1.58
N THR A 42 11.26 -14.97 0.68
CA THR A 42 10.73 -16.19 0.05
C THR A 42 11.81 -16.87 -0.80
N MET A 43 12.56 -16.10 -1.60
CA MET A 43 13.68 -16.61 -2.39
C MET A 43 14.82 -17.12 -1.50
N GLY A 44 15.17 -16.41 -0.43
CA GLY A 44 16.19 -16.82 0.53
C GLY A 44 15.84 -18.15 1.21
N ALA A 45 14.58 -18.31 1.62
CA ALA A 45 14.07 -19.57 2.16
C ALA A 45 14.11 -20.70 1.11
N ALA A 46 13.84 -20.39 -0.16
CA ALA A 46 13.89 -21.35 -1.25
C ALA A 46 15.31 -21.89 -1.49
N VAL A 47 16.35 -21.03 -1.40
CA VAL A 47 17.75 -21.46 -1.45
C VAL A 47 18.06 -22.42 -0.29
N GLY A 48 17.61 -22.08 0.92
CA GLY A 48 17.74 -22.98 2.07
C GLY A 48 17.05 -24.32 1.88
N ALA A 49 15.94 -24.39 1.15
CA ALA A 49 15.21 -25.63 0.89
C ALA A 49 15.91 -26.56 -0.12
N MET A 50 16.84 -26.04 -0.94
CA MET A 50 17.58 -26.85 -1.93
C MET A 50 18.44 -27.94 -1.30
N GLN A 51 18.86 -27.76 -0.04
CA GLN A 51 19.63 -28.78 0.69
C GLN A 51 18.84 -30.08 0.94
N TYR A 52 17.50 -29.98 0.99
CA TYR A 52 16.60 -31.13 1.20
C TYR A 52 15.97 -31.59 -0.11
N SER A 53 15.62 -30.66 -1.00
CA SER A 53 15.02 -30.97 -2.29
C SER A 53 15.30 -29.86 -3.30
N PHE A 54 16.12 -30.18 -4.30
CA PHE A 54 16.48 -29.26 -5.38
C PHE A 54 15.24 -28.68 -6.09
N TRP A 55 14.32 -29.55 -6.52
CA TRP A 55 13.10 -29.14 -7.22
C TRP A 55 12.21 -28.23 -6.39
N ARG A 56 12.13 -28.46 -5.08
CA ARG A 56 11.37 -27.61 -4.16
C ARG A 56 11.97 -26.22 -4.04
N GLY A 57 13.30 -26.12 -3.96
CA GLY A 57 13.99 -24.83 -3.91
C GLY A 57 13.91 -24.05 -5.23
N VAL A 58 14.03 -24.72 -6.37
CA VAL A 58 13.85 -24.07 -7.69
C VAL A 58 12.41 -23.54 -7.83
N GLY A 59 11.41 -24.33 -7.43
CA GLY A 59 10.02 -23.88 -7.40
C GLY A 59 9.81 -22.64 -6.52
N GLY A 60 10.41 -22.60 -5.34
CA GLY A 60 10.35 -21.44 -4.45
C GLY A 60 11.02 -20.18 -5.02
N LEU A 61 12.13 -20.34 -5.75
CA LEU A 61 12.82 -19.22 -6.39
C LEU A 61 11.98 -18.60 -7.50
N LEU A 62 11.29 -19.43 -8.31
CA LEU A 62 10.35 -18.98 -9.33
C LEU A 62 9.06 -18.38 -8.74
N MET A 63 8.69 -18.76 -7.52
CA MET A 63 7.55 -18.17 -6.82
C MET A 63 7.84 -16.79 -6.23
N GLY A 64 9.10 -16.45 -5.96
CA GLY A 64 9.47 -15.14 -5.43
C GLY A 64 8.93 -13.93 -6.23
N PRO A 65 9.16 -13.86 -7.57
CA PRO A 65 8.61 -12.79 -8.40
C PRO A 65 7.08 -12.80 -8.46
N VAL A 66 6.47 -13.98 -8.41
CA VAL A 66 5.00 -14.12 -8.39
C VAL A 66 4.43 -13.53 -7.10
N VAL A 67 5.03 -13.84 -5.95
CA VAL A 67 4.66 -13.27 -4.65
C VAL A 67 4.83 -11.76 -4.65
N PHE A 68 5.95 -11.24 -5.17
CA PHE A 68 6.18 -9.80 -5.30
C PHE A 68 5.06 -9.11 -6.10
N PHE A 69 4.75 -9.66 -7.28
CA PHE A 69 3.75 -9.11 -8.17
C PHE A 69 2.36 -9.13 -7.53
N LEU A 70 1.96 -10.26 -6.94
CA LEU A 70 0.65 -10.38 -6.28
C LEU A 70 0.50 -9.43 -5.09
N LEU A 71 1.51 -9.31 -4.24
CA LEU A 71 1.47 -8.38 -3.11
C LEU A 71 1.41 -6.91 -3.56
N THR A 72 2.15 -6.56 -4.60
CA THR A 72 2.13 -5.20 -5.17
C THR A 72 0.78 -4.88 -5.81
N LEU A 73 0.19 -5.84 -6.53
CA LEU A 73 -1.14 -5.72 -7.11
C LEU A 73 -2.22 -5.54 -6.03
N LEU A 74 -2.17 -6.37 -4.97
CA LEU A 74 -3.12 -6.27 -3.86
C LEU A 74 -2.97 -4.93 -3.12
N ALA A 75 -1.73 -4.50 -2.85
CA ALA A 75 -1.48 -3.19 -2.26
C ALA A 75 -2.06 -2.05 -3.12
N ARG A 76 -1.92 -2.14 -4.44
CA ARG A 76 -2.50 -1.18 -5.39
C ARG A 76 -4.02 -1.16 -5.31
N LEU A 77 -4.65 -2.34 -5.40
CA LEU A 77 -6.10 -2.48 -5.37
C LEU A 77 -6.71 -1.91 -4.07
N LEU A 78 -6.09 -2.21 -2.92
CA LEU A 78 -6.55 -1.72 -1.62
C LEU A 78 -6.44 -0.20 -1.50
N LEU A 79 -5.32 0.39 -1.92
CA LEU A 79 -5.14 1.84 -1.88
C LEU A 79 -6.07 2.56 -2.85
N GLU A 80 -6.35 1.97 -4.01
CA GLU A 80 -7.28 2.51 -4.98
C GLU A 80 -8.72 2.51 -4.45
N ALA A 81 -9.14 1.41 -3.81
CA ALA A 81 -10.44 1.33 -3.14
C ALA A 81 -10.55 2.33 -1.96
N LEU A 82 -9.47 2.49 -1.19
CA LEU A 82 -9.39 3.46 -0.09
C LEU A 82 -9.57 4.89 -0.62
N VAL A 83 -8.79 5.26 -1.64
CA VAL A 83 -8.87 6.60 -2.27
C VAL A 83 -10.23 6.85 -2.89
N ALA A 84 -10.81 5.87 -3.58
CA ALA A 84 -12.14 5.99 -4.16
C ALA A 84 -13.19 6.30 -3.09
N THR A 85 -13.14 5.59 -1.96
CA THR A 85 -14.07 5.80 -0.83
C THR A 85 -13.95 7.23 -0.27
N PHE A 86 -12.73 7.72 -0.03
CA PHE A 86 -12.53 9.08 0.47
C PHE A 86 -12.95 10.16 -0.54
N ARG A 87 -12.68 9.94 -1.84
CA ARG A 87 -13.13 10.87 -2.90
C ARG A 87 -14.66 10.93 -3.00
N ILE A 88 -15.35 9.81 -2.81
CA ILE A 88 -16.83 9.78 -2.80
C ILE A 88 -17.36 10.58 -1.60
N ALA A 89 -16.78 10.41 -0.42
CA ALA A 89 -17.16 11.16 0.78
C ALA A 89 -16.97 12.68 0.58
N GLU A 90 -15.81 13.10 0.05
CA GLU A 90 -15.50 14.51 -0.22
C GLU A 90 -16.45 15.12 -1.26
N ASN A 91 -16.70 14.41 -2.37
CA ASN A 91 -17.65 14.86 -3.39
C ASN A 91 -19.08 15.00 -2.85
N THR A 92 -19.48 14.10 -1.94
CA THR A 92 -20.82 14.16 -1.32
C THR A 92 -20.96 15.41 -0.45
N THR A 93 -19.94 15.76 0.34
CA THR A 93 -19.93 17.00 1.12
C THR A 93 -20.06 18.25 0.23
N ILE A 94 -19.31 18.29 -0.88
CA ILE A 94 -19.36 19.41 -1.83
C ILE A 94 -20.75 19.55 -2.48
N LEU A 95 -21.42 18.44 -2.78
CA LEU A 95 -22.77 18.44 -3.34
C LEU A 95 -23.80 19.04 -2.38
N VAL A 96 -23.70 18.73 -1.08
CA VAL A 96 -24.59 19.30 -0.05
C VAL A 96 -24.36 20.80 0.10
N GLU A 97 -23.11 21.25 0.22
CA GLU A 97 -22.79 22.69 0.32
C GLU A 97 -23.26 23.48 -0.91
N ARG A 98 -23.19 22.89 -2.11
CA ARG A 98 -23.69 23.54 -3.33
C ARG A 98 -25.22 23.67 -3.33
N ASN A 99 -25.94 22.68 -2.80
CA ASN A 99 -27.39 22.72 -2.71
C ASN A 99 -27.91 23.76 -1.70
N GLU A 100 -27.15 24.04 -0.63
CA GLU A 100 -27.50 25.09 0.34
C GLU A 100 -27.28 26.52 -0.17
N ARG A 101 -26.53 26.70 -1.27
CA ARG A 101 -26.26 28.01 -1.88
C ARG A 101 -27.19 28.37 -3.04
N LEU A 102 -28.12 27.47 -3.42
CA LEU A 102 -29.14 27.67 -4.46
C LEU A 102 -30.49 27.96 -3.81
#